data_AF-A0A9Q3KES2-F1
#
_entry.id   AF-A0A9Q3KES2-F1
#
_cell.length_a   1.000
_cell.length_b   1.000
_cell.length_c   1.000
_cell.angle_alpha   90.00
_cell.angle_beta   90.00
_cell.angle_gamma   90.00
#
_symmetry.space_group_name_H-M   'P 1'
#
loop_
_entity.id
_entity.type
_entity.pdbx_description
1 polymer ?
#
loop_
_entity_poly.entity_id
_entity_poly.type
_entity_poly.pdbx_seq_one_letter_code
_entity_poly.pdbx_strand_id
1 'polypeptide(L)'
;MMTPPHSIIQNPLLSHQKNKLAFLWDREIPNGKSAHNLWGTSPPGSTFNTRHIITNKVFSSFESLSPKTPLGGLLVDDMGLGKTMQDITLIGTSKEQLITNP
;
A
#
# COMPACT_ATOMS: atom_id res chain seq x y z
N MET A 1 7.06 -8.08 8.18
CA MET A 1 5.66 -8.46 8.45
C MET A 1 5.07 -7.42 9.40
N MET A 2 3.82 -7.00 9.20
CA MET A 2 3.17 -6.00 10.05
C MET A 2 2.57 -6.69 11.28
N THR A 3 2.82 -6.12 12.47
CA THR A 3 2.23 -6.57 13.73
C THR A 3 1.13 -5.60 14.14
N PRO A 4 -0.09 -6.09 14.41
CA PRO A 4 -1.18 -5.21 14.80
C PRO A 4 -1.01 -4.73 16.24
N PRO A 5 -1.62 -3.60 16.61
CA PRO A 5 -1.56 -3.15 17.98
C PRO A 5 -2.32 -4.05 18.94
N HIS A 6 -1.59 -4.54 19.93
CA HIS A 6 -2.11 -5.44 20.97
C HIS A 6 -3.15 -4.76 21.88
N SER A 7 -3.19 -3.42 21.88
CA SER A 7 -4.18 -2.60 22.58
C SER A 7 -5.60 -2.77 22.01
N ILE A 8 -5.72 -3.07 20.72
CA ILE A 8 -7.00 -3.16 19.98
C ILE A 8 -7.26 -4.59 19.52
N ILE A 9 -6.24 -5.28 19.00
CA ILE A 9 -6.34 -6.65 18.47
C ILE A 9 -5.63 -7.59 19.44
N GLN A 10 -6.42 -8.28 20.27
CA GLN A 10 -5.88 -9.24 21.24
C GLN A 10 -5.60 -10.61 20.63
N ASN A 11 -6.29 -10.96 19.55
CA ASN A 11 -6.14 -12.25 18.89
C ASN A 11 -4.90 -12.28 17.99
N PRO A 12 -4.04 -13.31 18.08
CA PRO A 12 -2.87 -13.41 17.22
C PRO A 12 -3.28 -13.65 15.77
N LEU A 13 -2.76 -12.83 14.86
CA LEU A 13 -2.96 -13.01 13.43
C LEU A 13 -2.09 -14.15 12.87
N LEU A 14 -2.67 -14.92 11.94
CA LEU A 14 -1.95 -15.92 11.15
C LEU A 14 -0.96 -15.25 10.19
N SER A 15 0.08 -15.97 9.76
CA SER A 15 1.13 -15.42 8.88
C SER A 15 0.59 -14.81 7.59
N HIS A 16 -0.40 -15.45 6.95
CA HIS A 16 -1.02 -14.92 5.74
C HIS A 16 -1.82 -13.64 6.01
N GLN A 17 -2.47 -13.53 7.18
CA GLN A 17 -3.23 -12.34 7.59
C GLN A 17 -2.28 -11.16 7.82
N LYS A 18 -1.09 -11.38 8.39
CA LYS A 18 -0.05 -10.35 8.57
C LYS A 18 0.49 -9.83 7.23
N ASN A 19 0.68 -10.72 6.26
CA ASN A 19 1.12 -10.34 4.91
C ASN A 19 0.05 -9.51 4.19
N LYS A 20 -1.22 -9.93 4.32
CA LYS A 20 -2.36 -9.19 3.76
C LYS A 20 -2.54 -7.83 4.41
N LEU A 21 -2.39 -7.75 5.73
CA LEU A 21 -2.42 -6.47 6.44
C LEU A 21 -1.34 -5.52 5.91
N ALA A 22 -0.11 -5.99 5.73
CA ALA A 22 0.97 -5.16 5.16
C ALA A 22 0.65 -4.68 3.73
N PHE A 23 0.01 -5.53 2.93
CA PHE A 23 -0.42 -5.18 1.57
C PHE A 23 -1.55 -4.14 1.57
N LEU A 24 -2.58 -4.32 2.41
CA LEU A 24 -3.67 -3.36 2.55
C LEU A 24 -3.15 -2.03 3.09
N TRP A 25 -2.24 -2.06 4.07
CA TRP A 25 -1.60 -0.87 4.62
C TRP A 25 -0.83 -0.07 3.57
N ASP A 26 -0.05 -0.74 2.71
CA ASP A 26 0.67 -0.07 1.61
C ASP A 26 -0.28 0.64 0.63
N ARG A 27 -1.51 0.11 0.47
CA ARG A 27 -2.56 0.71 -0.38
C ARG A 27 -3.30 1.87 0.27
N GLU A 28 -3.22 2.04 1.58
CA GLU A 28 -3.76 3.21 2.28
C GLU A 28 -2.78 4.39 2.29
N ILE A 29 -1.56 4.21 1.78
CA ILE A 29 -0.55 5.27 1.68
C ILE A 29 -0.55 5.83 0.24
N PRO A 30 -0.82 7.14 0.04
CA PRO A 30 -0.92 7.74 -1.29
C PRO A 30 0.31 7.53 -2.20
N ASN A 31 1.50 7.44 -1.59
CA ASN A 31 2.80 7.23 -2.23
C ASN A 31 3.40 5.85 -1.83
N GLY A 32 2.55 4.87 -1.54
CA GLY A 32 2.98 3.51 -1.19
C GLY A 32 3.77 2.84 -2.32
N LYS A 33 4.44 1.72 -2.04
CA LYS A 33 5.25 1.04 -3.06
C LYS A 33 4.40 0.56 -4.23
N SER A 34 3.18 0.09 -3.93
CA SER A 34 2.21 -0.34 -4.95
C SER A 34 1.82 0.77 -5.92
N ALA A 35 1.97 2.04 -5.52
CA ALA A 35 1.62 3.20 -6.33
C ALA A 35 2.50 3.37 -7.57
N HIS A 36 3.74 2.90 -7.49
CA HIS A 36 4.77 3.22 -8.46
C HIS A 36 5.15 2.04 -9.36
N ASN A 37 4.44 0.91 -9.29
CA ASN A 37 4.78 -0.30 -10.04
C ASN A 37 4.74 -0.13 -11.57
N LEU A 38 3.96 0.83 -12.09
CA LEU A 38 3.89 1.14 -13.52
C LEU A 38 4.79 2.31 -13.93
N TRP A 39 5.59 2.83 -12.99
CA TRP A 39 6.46 3.97 -13.17
C TRP A 39 7.92 3.50 -13.05
N GLY A 40 8.72 3.76 -14.09
CA GLY A 40 10.13 3.39 -14.14
C GLY A 40 11.01 4.60 -14.43
N THR A 41 12.32 4.43 -14.21
CA THR A 41 13.33 5.40 -14.67
C THR A 41 13.58 5.24 -16.17
N SER A 42 13.86 6.35 -16.86
CA SER A 42 14.23 6.29 -18.27
C SER A 42 15.56 5.54 -18.49
N PRO A 43 15.81 4.96 -19.68
CA PRO A 43 17.08 4.32 -20.01
C PRO A 43 18.30 5.22 -19.75
N PRO A 44 19.46 4.65 -19.40
CA PRO A 44 20.68 5.42 -19.19
C PRO A 44 21.06 6.19 -20.47
N GLY A 45 21.22 7.51 -20.35
CA GLY A 45 21.55 8.42 -21.46
C GLY A 45 20.49 9.49 -21.77
N SER A 46 19.30 9.39 -21.17
CA SER A 46 18.26 10.42 -21.18
C SER A 46 18.27 11.17 -19.84
N THR A 47 18.00 12.48 -19.85
CA THR A 47 17.76 13.30 -18.65
C THR A 47 16.85 12.53 -17.68
N PHE A 48 17.10 12.57 -16.37
CA PHE A 48 16.38 11.79 -15.35
C PHE A 48 14.86 11.99 -15.42
N ASN A 49 14.20 11.20 -16.27
CA ASN A 49 12.80 11.33 -16.56
C ASN A 49 12.06 10.08 -16.08
N THR A 50 10.85 10.28 -15.59
CA THR A 50 9.97 9.19 -15.17
C THR A 50 9.19 8.70 -16.38
N ARG A 51 9.18 7.39 -16.62
CA ARG A 51 8.46 6.77 -17.74
C ARG A 51 7.32 5.90 -17.22
N HIS A 52 6.14 6.09 -17.79
CA HIS A 52 5.04 5.14 -17.60
C HIS A 52 5.23 3.92 -18.51
N ILE A 53 5.30 2.73 -17.94
CA ILE A 53 5.71 1.48 -18.64
C ILE A 53 4.76 1.13 -19.78
N ILE A 54 3.46 1.32 -19.60
CA ILE A 54 2.45 0.90 -20.59
C ILE A 54 2.32 1.91 -21.74
N THR A 55 2.26 3.21 -21.41
CA THR A 55 1.98 4.25 -22.42
C THR A 55 3.24 4.89 -22.99
N ASN A 56 4.43 4.52 -22.49
CA ASN A 56 5.71 5.13 -22.83
C ASN A 56 5.78 6.66 -22.68
N LYS A 57 4.86 7.25 -21.90
CA LYS A 57 4.88 8.68 -21.61
C LYS A 57 6.06 8.98 -20.70
N VAL A 58 6.81 10.02 -21.04
CA VAL A 58 8.01 10.46 -20.33
C VAL A 58 7.72 11.81 -19.68
N PHE A 59 8.04 11.94 -18.41
CA PHE A 59 7.85 13.15 -17.62
C PHE A 59 9.18 13.63 -17.07
N SER A 60 9.43 14.93 -17.18
CA SER A 60 10.69 15.57 -16.79
C SER A 60 10.89 15.72 -15.27
N SER A 61 9.88 15.39 -14.46
CA SER A 61 9.99 15.37 -13.00
C SER A 61 9.16 14.22 -12.39
N PHE A 62 9.70 13.59 -11.34
CA PHE A 62 9.07 12.48 -10.62
C PHE A 62 7.91 12.96 -9.71
N GLU A 63 8.07 14.16 -9.12
CA GLU A 63 7.13 14.71 -8.13
C GLU A 63 5.88 15.34 -8.74
N SER A 64 5.94 15.88 -9.96
CA SER A 64 4.79 16.62 -10.52
C SER A 64 3.70 15.72 -11.10
N LEU A 65 4.00 14.47 -11.46
CA LEU A 65 3.16 13.68 -12.36
C LEU A 65 3.06 12.19 -12.06
N SER A 66 3.72 11.66 -11.01
CA SER A 66 3.33 10.34 -10.50
C SER A 66 1.95 10.48 -9.84
N PRO A 67 0.88 9.90 -10.40
CA PRO A 67 -0.45 10.07 -9.86
C PRO A 67 -0.48 9.45 -8.47
N LYS A 68 -1.10 10.17 -7.53
CA LYS A 68 -1.49 9.60 -6.25
C LYS A 68 -2.27 8.33 -6.53
N THR A 69 -1.87 7.24 -5.90
CA THR A 69 -2.54 5.96 -6.16
C THR A 69 -3.91 5.94 -5.52
N PRO A 70 -4.89 5.28 -6.17
CA PRO A 70 -6.19 5.07 -5.55
C PRO A 70 -5.98 4.39 -4.19
N LEU A 71 -6.53 5.01 -3.15
CA LEU A 71 -6.49 4.46 -1.80
C LEU A 71 -7.38 3.21 -1.73
N GLY A 72 -6.94 2.26 -0.91
CA GLY A 72 -7.59 0.96 -0.77
C GLY A 72 -7.41 0.06 -1.98
N GLY A 73 -8.26 -0.95 -2.10
CA GLY A 73 -8.21 -1.88 -3.22
C GLY A 73 -9.08 -3.12 -3.02
N LEU A 74 -8.93 -4.08 -3.92
CA LEU A 74 -9.69 -5.32 -3.89
C LEU A 74 -8.97 -6.39 -3.07
N LEU A 75 -9.70 -6.96 -2.11
CA LEU A 75 -9.28 -8.12 -1.32
C LEU A 75 -10.02 -9.37 -1.82
N VAL A 76 -9.41 -10.08 -2.79
CA VAL A 76 -10.03 -11.23 -3.48
C VAL A 76 -9.41 -12.53 -2.99
N ASP A 77 -9.65 -12.84 -1.73
CA ASP A 77 -9.24 -14.09 -1.11
C ASP A 77 -10.38 -15.10 -1.04
N ASP A 78 -10.02 -16.38 -0.95
CA ASP A 78 -10.97 -17.44 -0.64
C ASP A 78 -11.75 -17.17 0.65
N MET A 79 -12.98 -17.69 0.69
CA MET A 79 -13.81 -17.66 1.89
C MET A 79 -13.16 -18.45 3.03
N GLY A 80 -13.39 -18.03 4.28
CA GLY A 80 -12.82 -18.70 5.45
C GLY A 80 -11.40 -18.26 5.85
N LEU A 81 -10.71 -17.43 5.06
CA LEU A 81 -9.38 -16.90 5.41
C LEU A 81 -9.41 -15.72 6.42
N GLY A 82 -10.57 -15.45 7.01
CA GLY A 82 -10.73 -14.42 8.04
C GLY A 82 -10.59 -12.98 7.54
N LYS A 83 -11.12 -12.66 6.34
CA LYS A 83 -11.10 -11.30 5.76
C LYS A 83 -11.65 -10.24 6.73
N THR A 84 -12.74 -10.53 7.42
CA THR A 84 -13.32 -9.63 8.43
C THR A 84 -12.33 -9.27 9.55
N MET A 85 -11.58 -10.26 10.05
CA MET A 85 -10.55 -9.99 11.06
C MET A 85 -9.43 -9.12 10.49
N GLN A 86 -9.06 -9.30 9.22
CA GLN A 86 -8.05 -8.48 8.55
C GLN A 86 -8.52 -7.01 8.45
N ASP A 87 -9.76 -6.78 8.05
CA ASP A 87 -10.34 -5.43 7.92
C ASP A 87 -10.44 -4.73 9.28
N ILE A 88 -10.94 -5.42 10.32
CA ILE A 88 -10.98 -4.88 11.69
C ILE A 88 -9.57 -4.52 12.18
N THR A 89 -8.59 -5.35 11.86
CA THR A 89 -7.20 -5.10 12.22
C THR A 89 -6.63 -3.88 11.49
N LEU A 90 -6.96 -3.70 10.20
CA LEU A 90 -6.58 -2.52 9.43
C LEU A 90 -7.16 -1.24 10.04
N ILE A 91 -8.46 -1.26 10.35
CA ILE A 91 -9.17 -0.13 10.99
C ILE A 91 -8.54 0.20 12.35
N GLY A 92 -8.31 -0.81 13.19
CA GLY A 92 -7.67 -0.64 14.49
C GLY A 92 -6.30 0.00 14.39
N THR A 93 -5.49 -0.47 13.43
CA THR A 93 -4.13 0.06 13.22
C THR A 93 -4.14 1.49 12.69
N SER A 94 -5.06 1.82 11.77
CA SER A 94 -5.23 3.19 11.27
C SER A 94 -5.66 4.15 12.40
N LYS A 95 -6.60 3.72 13.25
CA LYS A 95 -7.06 4.51 14.39
C LYS A 95 -5.95 4.80 15.40
N GLU A 96 -5.11 3.81 15.71
CA GLU A 96 -3.97 4.01 16.61
C GLU A 96 -2.93 4.97 16.03
N GLN A 97 -2.67 4.88 14.72
CA GLN A 97 -1.74 5.80 14.04
C GLN A 97 -2.23 7.25 14.12
N LEU A 98 -3.53 7.50 13.92
CA LEU A 98 -4.12 8.83 14.06
C LEU A 98 -3.99 9.41 15.47
N ILE A 99 -4.02 8.56 16.50
CA ILE A 99 -3.85 8.99 17.89
C ILE A 99 -2.37 9.33 18.18
N THR A 100 -1.44 8.60 17.56
CA THR A 100 0.00 8.70 17.85
C THR A 100 0.69 9.78 17.01
N ASN A 101 0.20 10.05 15.79
CA ASN A 101 0.69 11.10 14.88
C ASN A 101 -0.51 11.92 14.37
N PRO A 102 -0.98 12.93 15.13
CA PRO A 102 -2.13 13.74 14.76
C PRO A 102 -1.86 14.67 13.55
#